data_AF-A0A2M7N371-F1
#
_entry.id   AF-A0A2M7N371-F1
#
_cell.length_a   1.000
_cell.length_b   1.000
_cell.length_c   1.000
_cell.angle_alpha   90.00
_cell.angle_beta   90.00
_cell.angle_gamma   90.00
#
_symmetry.space_group_name_H-M   'P 1'
#
loop_
_entity.id
_entity.type
_entity.pdbx_description
1 polymer ?
#
loop_
_entity_poly.entity_id
_entity_poly.type
_entity_poly.pdbx_seq_one_letter_code
_entity_poly.pdbx_strand_id
1 'polypeptide(L)' 'KLGIGLGEVTADGKYGLREGECMGTCKDAPILAINNKKLCGRLTNEKIDQILAELDKS' A
#
# COMPACT_ATOMS: atom_id res chain seq x y z
N LYS A 1 11.10 1.97 2.20
CA LYS A 1 11.34 1.31 0.89
C LYS A 1 11.03 2.22 -0.29
N LEU A 2 9.87 2.87 -0.35
CA LEU A 2 9.52 3.72 -1.51
C LEU A 2 10.24 5.09 -1.53
N GLY A 3 10.82 5.53 -0.40
CA GLY A 3 11.59 6.78 -0.33
C GLY A 3 10.74 8.06 -0.47
N ILE A 4 9.42 7.93 -0.34
CA ILE A 4 8.44 9.02 -0.47
C ILE A 4 7.61 9.17 0.81
N GLY A 5 7.11 10.37 1.06
CA GLY A 5 6.16 10.69 2.12
C GLY A 5 4.69 10.46 1.73
N LEU A 6 3.79 10.79 2.67
CA LEU A 6 2.35 10.80 2.41
C LEU A 6 2.01 11.92 1.42
N GLY A 7 1.21 11.60 0.40
CA GLY A 7 0.82 12.52 -0.67
C GLY A 7 1.79 12.58 -1.85
N GLU A 8 2.96 11.94 -1.75
CA GLU A 8 3.99 11.95 -2.78
C GLU A 8 3.90 10.75 -3.73
N VAL A 9 4.58 10.87 -4.86
CA VAL A 9 4.71 9.83 -5.90
C VAL A 9 6.18 9.53 -6.09
N THR A 10 6.53 8.27 -6.28
CA THR A 10 7.90 7.85 -6.56
C THR A 10 8.43 8.53 -7.82
N ALA A 11 9.74 8.76 -7.90
CA ALA A 11 10.36 9.40 -9.06
C ALA A 11 10.11 8.65 -10.38
N ASP A 12 9.90 7.33 -10.29
CA ASP A 12 9.56 6.46 -11.42
C ASP A 12 8.07 6.54 -11.83
N GLY A 13 7.24 7.27 -11.09
CA GLY A 13 5.82 7.44 -11.37
C GLY A 13 4.93 6.22 -11.08
N LYS A 14 5.52 5.08 -10.69
CA LYS A 14 4.80 3.82 -10.45
C LYS A 14 3.93 3.79 -9.21
N TYR A 15 4.35 4.43 -8.12
CA TYR A 15 3.68 4.31 -6.82
C TYR A 15 3.40 5.69 -6.23
N GLY A 16 2.15 5.93 -5.87
CA GLY A 16 1.74 7.08 -5.06
C GLY A 16 1.30 6.61 -3.68
N LEU A 17 1.81 7.27 -2.63
CA LEU A 17 1.38 7.01 -1.26
C LEU A 17 0.33 8.05 -0.86
N ARG A 18 -0.87 7.59 -0.48
CA ARG A 18 -1.97 8.46 -0.04
C ARG A 18 -2.49 8.00 1.30
N GLU A 19 -2.92 8.95 2.11
CA GLU A 19 -3.65 8.66 3.34
C GLU A 19 -5.01 8.07 3.00
N GLY A 20 -5.40 7.03 3.72
CA GLY A 20 -6.71 6.41 3.61
C GLY A 20 -7.50 6.62 4.89
N GLU A 21 -8.79 6.91 4.76
CA GLU A 21 -9.71 6.93 5.90
C GLU A 21 -10.06 5.51 6.38
N CYS A 22 -10.86 5.44 7.43
CA CYS A 22 -11.33 4.17 7.97
C CYS A 22 -12.08 3.36 6.91
N MET A 23 -11.54 2.18 6.56
CA MET A 23 -12.16 1.25 5.63
C MET A 23 -12.95 0.14 6.32
N GLY A 24 -13.38 0.36 7.57
CA GLY A 24 -14.26 -0.55 8.31
C GLY A 24 -13.69 -1.94 8.60
N THR A 25 -12.39 -2.15 8.39
CA THR A 25 -11.70 -3.44 8.50
C THR A 25 -10.73 -3.46 9.69
N CYS A 26 -11.16 -2.88 10.81
CA CYS A 26 -10.35 -2.74 12.03
C CYS A 26 -9.78 -4.07 12.55
N LYS A 27 -10.52 -5.19 12.35
CA LYS A 27 -10.07 -6.53 12.76
C LYS A 27 -8.81 -7.01 12.02
N ASP A 28 -8.55 -6.46 10.84
CA ASP A 28 -7.42 -6.80 9.98
C ASP A 28 -6.42 -5.64 9.90
N ALA A 29 -6.52 -4.66 10.80
CA ALA A 29 -5.51 -3.62 10.92
C ALA A 29 -4.13 -4.24 11.25
N PRO A 30 -3.01 -3.67 10.75
CA PRO A 30 -2.93 -2.57 9.78
C PRO A 30 -3.31 -2.99 8.35
N ILE A 31 -3.94 -2.06 7.61
CA ILE A 31 -4.52 -2.24 6.27
C ILE A 31 -3.94 -1.27 5.23
N LEU A 32 -3.89 -1.71 3.97
CA LEU A 32 -3.45 -0.94 2.79
C LEU A 32 -4.45 -1.18 1.67
N ALA A 33 -4.98 -0.11 1.07
CA ALA A 33 -5.72 -0.17 -0.18
C ALA A 33 -4.77 0.06 -1.36
N ILE A 34 -4.84 -0.83 -2.35
CA ILE A 34 -4.18 -0.65 -3.63
C ILE A 34 -5.23 -0.19 -4.63
N ASN A 35 -5.07 1.03 -5.14
CA ASN A 35 -5.96 1.65 -6.13
C ASN A 35 -7.46 1.58 -5.75
N ASN A 36 -7.79 1.59 -4.45
CA ASN A 36 -9.15 1.40 -3.92
C ASN A 36 -9.89 0.12 -4.38
N LYS A 37 -9.16 -0.86 -4.93
CA LYS A 37 -9.74 -2.11 -5.43
C LYS A 37 -9.37 -3.31 -4.57
N LYS A 38 -8.12 -3.36 -4.11
CA LYS A 38 -7.60 -4.47 -3.32
C LYS A 38 -7.26 -4.00 -1.92
N LEU A 39 -7.91 -4.60 -0.93
CA LEU A 39 -7.65 -4.40 0.49
C LEU A 39 -6.68 -5.47 0.99
N CYS A 40 -5.52 -5.04 1.48
CA CYS A 40 -4.52 -5.90 2.08
C CYS A 40 -4.47 -5.65 3.58
N GLY A 41 -4.87 -6.64 4.37
CA GLY A 41 -4.86 -6.57 5.84
C GLY A 41 -3.78 -7.41 6.51
N ARG A 42 -3.62 -7.19 7.82
CA ARG A 42 -2.59 -7.76 8.70
C ARG A 42 -1.22 -7.58 8.08
N LEU A 43 -0.91 -6.33 7.74
CA LEU A 43 0.33 -5.99 7.05
C LEU A 43 1.52 -6.18 7.99
N THR A 44 2.55 -6.81 7.44
CA THR A 44 3.89 -6.89 7.99
C THR A 44 4.84 -6.30 6.95
N ASN A 45 6.06 -5.95 7.36
CA ASN A 45 7.07 -5.47 6.42
C ASN A 45 7.28 -6.47 5.25
N GLU A 46 7.27 -7.77 5.55
CA GLU A 46 7.41 -8.83 4.54
C GLU A 46 6.24 -8.89 3.57
N LYS A 47 4.99 -8.76 4.04
CA LYS A 47 3.82 -8.68 3.16
C LYS A 47 3.83 -7.44 2.28
N ILE A 48 4.27 -6.30 2.80
CA ILE A 48 4.41 -5.07 2.00
C ILE A 48 5.39 -5.31 0.85
N ASP A 49 6.50 -5.98 1.12
CA ASP A 49 7.45 -6.40 0.09
C ASP A 49 6.84 -7.31 -0.97
N GLN A 50 6.09 -8.34 -0.55
CA GLN A 50 5.40 -9.22 -1.48
C GLN A 50 4.37 -8.47 -2.34
N ILE A 51 3.62 -7.54 -1.73
CA ILE A 51 2.64 -6.71 -2.44
C ILE A 51 3.34 -5.84 -3.50
N LEU A 52 4.46 -5.19 -3.15
CA LEU A 52 5.21 -4.37 -4.09
C LEU A 52 5.81 -5.20 -5.23
N ALA A 53 6.34 -6.39 -4.93
CA ALA A 53 6.88 -7.31 -5.92
C ALA A 53 5.81 -7.85 -6.88
N GLU A 54 4.60 -8.12 -6.39
CA GLU A 54 3.46 -8.49 -7.22
C GLU A 54 3.03 -7.33 -8.14
N LEU A 55 3.05 -6.09 -7.63
CA LEU A 55 2.68 -4.92 -8.41
C LEU A 55 3.70 -4.59 -9.51
N ASP A 56 5.00 -4.82 -9.28
CA ASP A 56 6.03 -4.59 -10.32
C ASP A 56 5.99 -5.64 -11.44
N LYS A 57 5.40 -6.82 -11.18
CA LYS A 57 5.18 -7.87 -12.19
C LYS A 57 3.91 -7.70 -13.01
N SER A 58 3.03 -6.77 -12.63
CA SER A 58 1.68 -6.63 -13.19
C SER A 58 1.57 -5.55 -14.26
#